data_AF-A0A6L7PXM0-F1
#
_entry.id   AF-A0A6L7PXM0-F1
#
_cell.length_a   1.000
_cell.length_b   1.000
_cell.length_c   1.000
_cell.angle_alpha   90.00
_cell.angle_beta   90.00
_cell.angle_gamma   90.00
#
_symmetry.space_group_name_H-M   'P 1'
#
loop_
_entity.id
_entity.type
_entity.pdbx_description
1 polymer ?
#
loop_
_entity_poly.entity_id
_entity_poly.type
_entity_poly.pdbx_seq_one_letter_code
_entity_poly.pdbx_strand_id
1 'polypeptide(L)'
;MTLPNLTSATPVNMKNHPPFSEQWLEDMIVEDPSLLGLGELEVIQRQKSQPTGGRLDLLLENVNTTPPTRYEVELQLGATDPSHIIRTIEYWDVENARYPLHKHIAVIVAEDVTTRFLNVMRLFNESIPLIAIKMQCVQVDGKYALIATRVLDWVPPAIEEEDGGEQADENSWDAKCPETMPIFHKLLQMVKGVDPEVEPNYRKAHISLRKQGKVSTAIGFYPQKHSLKAWFKTSQDQALTDRLDEAGLYIPSSNQEVYDLRIRKGDLDAHEALLAELIRLVLEPS
;
A
#
# COMPACT_ATOMS: atom_id res chain seq x y z
N MET A 1 8.61 -18.41 36.56
CA MET A 1 7.93 -18.49 35.25
C MET A 1 8.09 -19.91 34.75
N THR A 2 6.99 -20.62 34.51
CA THR A 2 7.02 -21.90 33.78
C THR A 2 7.35 -21.60 32.32
N LEU A 3 8.34 -22.30 31.77
CA LEU A 3 8.71 -22.18 30.36
C LEU A 3 7.52 -22.60 29.47
N PRO A 4 7.32 -21.96 28.31
CA PRO A 4 6.27 -22.36 27.37
C PRO A 4 6.55 -23.76 26.80
N ASN A 5 5.49 -24.52 26.55
CA ASN A 5 5.60 -25.80 25.84
C ASN A 5 5.94 -25.55 24.37
N LEU A 6 7.00 -26.18 23.88
CA LEU A 6 7.42 -26.11 22.47
C LEU A 6 6.99 -27.38 21.76
N THR A 7 6.50 -27.25 20.52
CA THR A 7 6.24 -28.37 19.61
C THR A 7 7.07 -28.21 18.33
N SER A 8 7.39 -29.32 17.68
CA SER A 8 8.16 -29.33 16.43
C SER A 8 7.24 -29.07 15.24
N ALA A 9 7.66 -28.17 14.35
CA ALA A 9 7.04 -27.98 13.04
C ALA A 9 7.84 -28.72 11.97
N THR A 10 7.16 -29.55 11.17
CA THR A 10 7.80 -30.26 10.03
C THR A 10 7.35 -29.66 8.71
N PRO A 11 8.27 -29.21 7.83
CA PRO A 11 7.92 -28.68 6.51
C PRO A 11 7.20 -29.71 5.65
N VAL A 12 6.22 -29.25 4.87
CA VAL A 12 5.46 -30.06 3.91
C VAL A 12 5.68 -29.51 2.52
N ASN A 13 6.09 -30.37 1.59
CA ASN A 13 6.15 -30.05 0.18
C ASN A 13 4.76 -30.22 -0.43
N MET A 14 4.02 -29.13 -0.63
CA MET A 14 2.60 -29.20 -1.03
C MET A 14 2.46 -29.80 -2.43
N LYS A 15 3.34 -29.45 -3.36
CA LYS A 15 3.39 -29.97 -4.73
C LYS A 15 3.36 -31.50 -4.80
N ASN A 16 4.04 -32.17 -3.87
CA ASN A 16 4.16 -33.63 -3.85
C ASN A 16 3.32 -34.29 -2.75
N HIS A 17 2.41 -33.57 -2.11
CA HIS A 17 1.64 -34.07 -0.98
C HIS A 17 0.13 -33.86 -1.20
N PRO A 18 -0.58 -34.84 -1.79
CA PRO A 18 -2.05 -34.81 -1.85
C PRO A 18 -2.63 -34.64 -0.43
N PRO A 19 -3.71 -33.85 -0.25
CA PRO A 19 -4.58 -33.28 -1.27
C PRO A 19 -4.22 -31.86 -1.74
N PHE A 20 -3.04 -31.32 -1.41
CA PHE A 20 -2.70 -29.95 -1.78
C PHE A 20 -2.61 -29.78 -3.30
N SER A 21 -3.18 -28.69 -3.81
CA SER A 21 -3.16 -28.29 -5.22
C SER A 21 -3.18 -26.76 -5.33
N GLU A 22 -2.83 -26.22 -6.49
CA GLU A 22 -2.94 -24.77 -6.75
C GLU A 22 -4.39 -24.29 -6.61
N GLN A 23 -5.36 -25.11 -7.05
CA GLN A 23 -6.79 -24.82 -6.86
C GLN A 23 -7.17 -24.74 -5.38
N TRP A 24 -6.66 -25.66 -4.56
CA TRP A 24 -6.89 -25.63 -3.12
C TRP A 24 -6.28 -24.38 -2.47
N LEU A 25 -5.06 -23.99 -2.86
CA LEU A 25 -4.43 -22.79 -2.34
C LEU A 25 -5.19 -21.52 -2.77
N GLU A 26 -5.66 -21.47 -4.01
CA GLU A 26 -6.54 -20.42 -4.50
C GLU A 26 -7.81 -20.32 -3.67
N ASP A 27 -8.48 -21.45 -3.39
CA ASP A 27 -9.69 -21.48 -2.57
C ASP A 27 -9.44 -20.94 -1.16
N MET A 28 -8.30 -21.29 -0.54
CA MET A 28 -7.90 -20.76 0.76
C MET A 28 -7.69 -19.23 0.73
N ILE A 29 -7.04 -18.70 -0.31
CA ILE A 29 -6.81 -17.26 -0.46
C ILE A 29 -8.12 -16.51 -0.76
N VAL A 30 -9.05 -17.11 -1.50
CA VAL A 30 -10.35 -16.51 -1.77
C VAL A 30 -11.21 -16.45 -0.51
N GLU A 31 -11.15 -17.49 0.33
CA GLU A 31 -11.85 -17.52 1.61
C GLU A 31 -11.28 -16.49 2.59
N ASP A 32 -9.95 -16.34 2.62
CA ASP A 32 -9.28 -15.34 3.45
C ASP A 32 -8.07 -14.70 2.73
N PRO A 33 -8.29 -13.57 2.01
CA PRO A 33 -7.22 -12.86 1.33
C PRO A 33 -6.14 -12.30 2.27
N SER A 34 -6.46 -12.14 3.56
CA SER A 34 -5.50 -11.67 4.57
C SER A 34 -4.32 -12.63 4.74
N LEU A 35 -4.47 -13.88 4.30
CA LEU A 35 -3.40 -14.87 4.22
C LEU A 35 -2.18 -14.35 3.44
N LEU A 36 -2.37 -13.48 2.44
CA LEU A 36 -1.26 -12.90 1.66
C LEU A 36 -0.56 -11.75 2.39
N GLY A 37 -1.16 -11.18 3.44
CA GLY A 37 -0.61 -10.06 4.19
C GLY A 37 -0.48 -8.78 3.37
N LEU A 38 -1.34 -8.54 2.37
CA LEU A 38 -1.31 -7.34 1.50
C LEU A 38 -2.31 -6.25 1.94
N GLY A 39 -2.83 -6.35 3.17
CA GLY A 39 -3.86 -5.46 3.72
C GLY A 39 -5.28 -6.00 3.50
N GLU A 40 -6.26 -5.10 3.57
CA GLU A 40 -7.67 -5.44 3.30
C GLU A 40 -7.90 -5.54 1.78
N LEU A 41 -8.24 -6.74 1.31
CA LEU A 41 -8.41 -7.05 -0.11
C LEU A 41 -9.81 -7.60 -0.38
N GLU A 42 -10.36 -7.21 -1.52
CA GLU A 42 -11.56 -7.80 -2.12
C GLU A 42 -11.17 -8.69 -3.30
N VAL A 43 -11.85 -9.83 -3.46
CA VAL A 43 -11.67 -10.72 -4.62
C VAL A 43 -12.50 -10.19 -5.79
N ILE A 44 -11.84 -9.63 -6.80
CA ILE A 44 -12.52 -9.09 -7.99
C ILE A 44 -12.87 -10.20 -8.96
N GLN A 45 -11.90 -11.07 -9.26
CA GLN A 45 -12.11 -12.16 -10.20
C GLN A 45 -11.16 -13.32 -9.94
N ARG A 46 -11.69 -14.53 -10.08
CA ARG A 46 -10.92 -15.78 -10.10
C ARG A 46 -10.74 -16.24 -11.53
N GLN A 47 -9.56 -16.82 -11.81
CA GLN A 47 -9.29 -17.54 -13.05
C GLN A 47 -9.72 -16.68 -14.28
N LYS A 48 -9.26 -15.43 -14.30
CA LYS A 48 -9.64 -14.39 -15.26
C LYS A 48 -8.97 -14.64 -16.61
N SER A 49 -9.75 -14.94 -17.63
CA SER A 49 -9.23 -15.11 -19.00
C SER A 49 -8.58 -13.84 -19.52
N GLN A 50 -7.38 -13.98 -20.10
CA GLN A 50 -6.60 -12.86 -20.62
C GLN A 50 -6.71 -12.76 -22.15
N PRO A 51 -6.85 -11.54 -22.73
CA PRO A 51 -6.93 -11.33 -24.18
C PRO A 51 -5.74 -11.89 -24.97
N THR A 52 -4.55 -11.91 -24.35
CA THR A 52 -3.31 -12.45 -24.92
C THR A 52 -3.24 -13.99 -24.84
N GLY A 53 -4.23 -14.63 -24.22
CA GLY A 53 -4.26 -16.06 -23.95
C GLY A 53 -3.85 -16.39 -22.51
N GLY A 54 -4.24 -17.59 -22.06
CA GLY A 54 -4.04 -17.99 -20.67
C GLY A 54 -5.04 -17.33 -19.71
N ARG A 55 -4.70 -17.36 -18.42
CA ARG A 55 -5.66 -17.07 -17.35
C ARG A 55 -4.92 -16.63 -16.10
N LEU A 56 -5.25 -15.43 -15.62
CA LEU A 56 -4.77 -14.90 -14.35
C LEU A 56 -5.47 -15.63 -13.20
N ASP A 57 -4.71 -16.17 -12.25
CA ASP A 57 -5.28 -16.97 -11.16
C ASP A 57 -6.23 -16.15 -10.27
N LEU A 58 -5.77 -15.02 -9.75
CA LEU A 58 -6.59 -14.13 -8.93
C LEU A 58 -6.32 -12.66 -9.26
N LEU A 59 -7.41 -11.90 -9.39
CA LEU A 59 -7.40 -10.44 -9.38
C LEU A 59 -8.01 -9.98 -8.06
N LEU A 60 -7.20 -9.35 -7.21
CA LEU A 60 -7.62 -8.79 -5.93
C LEU A 60 -7.55 -7.26 -5.99
N GLU A 61 -8.30 -6.57 -5.14
CA GLU A 61 -8.29 -5.10 -5.08
C GLU A 61 -8.32 -4.60 -3.63
N ASN A 62 -7.47 -3.62 -3.34
CA ASN A 62 -7.55 -2.82 -2.13
C ASN A 62 -8.25 -1.49 -2.47
N VAL A 63 -9.56 -1.44 -2.20
CA VAL A 63 -10.42 -0.28 -2.44
C VAL A 63 -10.13 0.91 -1.53
N ASN A 64 -9.42 0.68 -0.41
CA ASN A 64 -9.09 1.75 0.55
C ASN A 64 -7.94 2.64 0.06
N THR A 65 -7.17 2.19 -0.93
CA THR A 65 -6.12 2.99 -1.57
C THR A 65 -6.67 4.00 -2.57
N THR A 66 -5.87 5.02 -2.93
CA THR A 66 -6.27 6.00 -3.95
C THR A 66 -5.08 6.34 -4.85
N PRO A 67 -5.13 5.96 -6.14
CA PRO A 67 -6.19 5.15 -6.77
C PRO A 67 -6.30 3.74 -6.14
N PRO A 68 -7.44 3.03 -6.29
CA PRO A 68 -7.55 1.65 -5.85
C PRO A 68 -6.44 0.79 -6.43
N THR A 69 -5.90 -0.10 -5.63
CA THR A 69 -4.73 -0.92 -5.97
C THR A 69 -5.19 -2.33 -6.28
N ARG A 70 -4.93 -2.79 -7.49
CA ARG A 70 -5.15 -4.17 -7.92
C ARG A 70 -3.89 -4.99 -7.79
N TYR A 71 -4.08 -6.23 -7.40
CA TYR A 71 -3.03 -7.24 -7.28
C TYR A 71 -3.34 -8.36 -8.26
N GLU A 72 -2.47 -8.52 -9.24
CA GLU A 72 -2.49 -9.62 -10.21
C GLU A 72 -1.67 -10.78 -9.65
N VAL A 73 -2.37 -11.71 -8.99
CA VAL A 73 -1.76 -12.82 -8.27
C VAL A 73 -1.70 -14.06 -9.15
N GLU A 74 -0.50 -14.60 -9.33
CA GLU A 74 -0.24 -15.92 -9.94
C GLU A 74 0.28 -16.89 -8.87
N LEU A 75 -0.24 -18.10 -8.89
CA LEU A 75 0.06 -19.15 -7.92
C LEU A 75 0.91 -20.25 -8.58
N GLN A 76 1.86 -20.80 -7.83
CA GLN A 76 2.57 -22.01 -8.23
C GLN A 76 2.91 -22.90 -7.02
N LEU A 77 2.50 -24.17 -7.08
CA LEU A 77 3.03 -25.15 -6.13
C LEU A 77 4.43 -25.62 -6.56
N GLY A 78 5.32 -25.66 -5.57
CA GLY A 78 6.76 -25.86 -5.69
C GLY A 78 7.56 -24.58 -5.90
N ALA A 79 8.80 -24.75 -6.33
CA ALA A 79 9.69 -23.62 -6.58
C ALA A 79 9.20 -22.79 -7.77
N THR A 80 9.30 -21.47 -7.67
CA THR A 80 9.15 -20.54 -8.79
C THR A 80 10.13 -20.89 -9.92
N ASP A 81 9.69 -20.68 -11.16
CA ASP A 81 10.47 -20.87 -12.38
C ASP A 81 10.31 -19.68 -13.35
N PRO A 82 11.03 -19.65 -14.49
CA PRO A 82 10.93 -18.53 -15.43
C PRO A 82 9.54 -18.35 -16.01
N SER A 83 8.79 -19.43 -16.24
CA SER A 83 7.45 -19.36 -16.82
C SER A 83 6.47 -18.72 -15.85
N HIS A 84 6.61 -19.02 -14.55
CA HIS A 84 5.81 -18.36 -13.51
C HIS A 84 6.03 -16.85 -13.49
N ILE A 85 7.30 -16.41 -13.51
CA ILE A 85 7.65 -14.97 -13.52
C ILE A 85 7.10 -14.28 -14.78
N ILE A 86 7.28 -14.90 -15.95
CA ILE A 86 6.83 -14.33 -17.23
C ILE A 86 5.30 -14.17 -17.24
N ARG A 87 4.52 -15.21 -16.89
CA ARG A 87 3.05 -15.13 -16.84
C ARG A 87 2.56 -14.02 -15.92
N THR A 88 3.16 -13.90 -14.73
CA THR A 88 2.80 -12.87 -13.75
C THR A 88 2.98 -11.47 -14.34
N ILE A 89 4.12 -11.22 -14.98
CA ILE A 89 4.42 -9.92 -15.60
C ILE A 89 3.50 -9.65 -16.80
N GLU A 90 3.25 -10.65 -17.66
CA GLU A 90 2.38 -10.51 -18.82
C GLU A 90 0.94 -10.18 -18.41
N TYR A 91 0.40 -10.84 -17.39
CA TYR A 91 -0.96 -10.58 -16.92
C TYR A 91 -1.08 -9.22 -16.23
N TRP A 92 -0.08 -8.84 -15.44
CA TRP A 92 0.01 -7.49 -14.90
C TRP A 92 0.04 -6.42 -16.00
N ASP A 93 0.88 -6.57 -17.03
CA ASP A 93 0.99 -5.59 -18.11
C ASP A 93 -0.34 -5.40 -18.84
N VAL A 94 -1.04 -6.51 -19.12
CA VAL A 94 -2.37 -6.48 -19.75
C VAL A 94 -3.41 -5.78 -18.88
N GLU A 95 -3.49 -6.07 -17.58
CA GLU A 95 -4.44 -5.41 -16.69
C GLU A 95 -4.11 -3.92 -16.52
N ASN A 96 -2.83 -3.58 -16.34
CA ASN A 96 -2.34 -2.21 -16.21
C ASN A 96 -2.64 -1.36 -17.45
N ALA A 97 -2.43 -1.92 -18.65
CA ALA A 97 -2.75 -1.23 -19.91
C ALA A 97 -4.26 -1.03 -20.11
N ARG A 98 -5.09 -1.97 -19.65
CA ARG A 98 -6.55 -1.92 -19.82
C ARG A 98 -7.26 -1.04 -18.81
N TYR A 99 -6.74 -0.94 -17.59
CA TYR A 99 -7.40 -0.23 -16.49
C TYR A 99 -6.49 0.80 -15.78
N PRO A 100 -5.90 1.77 -16.51
CA PRO A 100 -4.87 2.69 -16.01
C PRO A 100 -5.32 3.64 -14.88
N LEU A 101 -6.61 3.63 -14.52
CA LEU A 101 -7.15 4.36 -13.37
C LEU A 101 -6.93 3.63 -12.04
N HIS A 102 -6.49 2.37 -12.08
CA HIS A 102 -6.08 1.62 -10.91
C HIS A 102 -4.56 1.59 -10.86
N LYS A 103 -4.03 1.43 -9.66
CA LYS A 103 -2.63 1.06 -9.48
C LYS A 103 -2.54 -0.46 -9.57
N HIS A 104 -1.61 -0.99 -10.34
CA HIS A 104 -1.48 -2.44 -10.56
C HIS A 104 -0.17 -2.97 -10.01
N ILE A 105 -0.22 -4.11 -9.31
CA ILE A 105 0.93 -4.76 -8.69
C ILE A 105 0.91 -6.25 -9.03
N ALA A 106 1.96 -6.71 -9.70
CA ALA A 106 2.17 -8.12 -9.96
C ALA A 106 2.53 -8.85 -8.64
N VAL A 107 1.91 -10.00 -8.39
CA VAL A 107 2.16 -10.81 -7.18
C VAL A 107 2.46 -12.25 -7.55
N ILE A 108 3.66 -12.69 -7.22
CA ILE A 108 4.10 -14.09 -7.39
C ILE A 108 3.92 -14.82 -6.07
N VAL A 109 3.15 -15.91 -6.05
CA VAL A 109 3.00 -16.78 -4.87
C VAL A 109 3.54 -18.17 -5.19
N ALA A 110 4.58 -18.61 -4.49
CA ALA A 110 5.17 -19.93 -4.71
C ALA A 110 5.56 -20.63 -3.40
N GLU A 111 5.63 -21.97 -3.39
CA GLU A 111 6.13 -22.69 -2.20
C GLU A 111 7.57 -22.32 -1.84
N ASP A 112 8.38 -22.13 -2.88
CA ASP A 112 9.75 -21.71 -2.72
C ASP A 112 10.15 -20.66 -3.76
N VAL A 113 10.92 -19.68 -3.28
CA VAL A 113 11.52 -18.64 -4.11
C VAL A 113 13.01 -18.71 -3.86
N THR A 114 13.73 -19.38 -4.76
CA THR A 114 15.18 -19.53 -4.64
C THR A 114 15.88 -18.17 -4.72
N THR A 115 17.05 -18.03 -4.13
CA THR A 115 17.88 -16.82 -4.20
C THR A 115 18.15 -16.38 -5.65
N ARG A 116 18.32 -17.33 -6.58
CA ARG A 116 18.51 -17.03 -8.01
C ARG A 116 17.32 -16.27 -8.58
N PHE A 117 16.11 -16.77 -8.35
CA PHE A 117 14.90 -16.13 -8.88
C PHE A 117 14.55 -14.86 -8.11
N LEU A 118 14.83 -14.79 -6.81
CA LEU A 118 14.73 -13.56 -6.05
C LEU A 118 15.60 -12.45 -6.66
N ASN A 119 16.84 -12.77 -7.03
CA ASN A 119 17.75 -11.81 -7.68
C ASN A 119 17.24 -11.37 -9.05
N VAL A 120 16.70 -12.29 -9.85
CA VAL A 120 16.09 -11.96 -11.15
C VAL A 120 14.89 -11.03 -10.97
N MET A 121 13.99 -11.34 -10.04
CA MET A 121 12.81 -10.51 -9.76
C MET A 121 13.19 -9.11 -9.27
N ARG A 122 14.27 -8.99 -8.48
CA ARG A 122 14.79 -7.68 -8.06
C ARG A 122 15.20 -6.78 -9.23
N LEU A 123 15.72 -7.34 -10.33
CA LEU A 123 16.06 -6.56 -11.52
C LEU A 123 14.82 -5.93 -12.17
N PHE A 124 13.67 -6.60 -12.09
CA PHE A 124 12.41 -6.09 -12.63
C PHE A 124 11.71 -5.10 -11.71
N ASN A 125 11.93 -5.20 -10.38
CA ASN A 125 11.21 -4.43 -9.37
C ASN A 125 11.44 -2.91 -9.44
N GLU A 126 12.45 -2.45 -10.20
CA GLU A 126 12.65 -1.02 -10.50
C GLU A 126 11.62 -0.47 -11.50
N SER A 127 11.14 -1.31 -12.42
CA SER A 127 10.28 -0.90 -13.54
C SER A 127 8.87 -1.50 -13.46
N ILE A 128 8.72 -2.60 -12.73
CA ILE A 128 7.47 -3.36 -12.60
C ILE A 128 7.16 -3.46 -11.12
N PRO A 129 6.02 -2.93 -10.65
CA PRO A 129 5.56 -3.14 -9.28
C PRO A 129 5.37 -4.63 -8.99
N LEU A 130 6.32 -5.25 -8.29
CA LEU A 130 6.38 -6.70 -8.13
C LEU A 130 6.57 -7.10 -6.66
N ILE A 131 5.66 -7.94 -6.18
CA ILE A 131 5.73 -8.59 -4.86
C ILE A 131 5.94 -10.09 -5.08
N ALA A 132 6.78 -10.70 -4.26
CA ALA A 132 6.90 -12.17 -4.20
C ALA A 132 6.63 -12.68 -2.78
N ILE A 133 5.72 -13.64 -2.69
CA ILE A 133 5.31 -14.30 -1.45
C ILE A 133 5.71 -15.77 -1.54
N LYS A 134 6.45 -16.20 -0.53
CA LYS A 134 6.75 -17.61 -0.29
C LYS A 134 5.64 -18.20 0.58
N MET A 135 4.90 -19.17 0.06
CA MET A 135 3.78 -19.84 0.72
C MET A 135 4.20 -21.22 1.23
N GLN A 136 4.52 -21.32 2.51
CA GLN A 136 5.00 -22.57 3.10
C GLN A 136 3.89 -23.29 3.84
N CYS A 137 3.91 -24.62 3.83
CA CYS A 137 3.08 -25.44 4.68
C CYS A 137 3.96 -26.16 5.70
N VAL A 138 3.56 -26.11 6.97
CA VAL A 138 4.19 -26.89 8.03
C VAL A 138 3.13 -27.72 8.74
N GLN A 139 3.51 -28.92 9.18
CA GLN A 139 2.67 -29.75 10.02
C GLN A 139 3.07 -29.57 11.49
N VAL A 140 2.07 -29.31 12.34
CA VAL A 140 2.21 -29.13 13.79
C VAL A 140 1.07 -29.88 14.47
N ASP A 141 1.39 -30.80 15.38
CA ASP A 141 0.41 -31.59 16.14
C ASP A 141 -0.71 -32.22 15.28
N GLY A 142 -0.34 -32.74 14.11
CA GLY A 142 -1.27 -33.38 13.16
C GLY A 142 -2.12 -32.42 12.33
N LYS A 143 -1.97 -31.11 12.52
CA LYS A 143 -2.62 -30.06 11.70
C LYS A 143 -1.62 -29.44 10.73
N TYR A 144 -2.12 -28.86 9.66
CA TYR A 144 -1.32 -28.09 8.71
C TYR A 144 -1.50 -26.59 8.96
N ALA A 145 -0.41 -25.85 8.89
CA ALA A 145 -0.39 -24.40 8.96
C ALA A 145 0.25 -23.83 7.69
N LEU A 146 -0.45 -22.91 7.03
CA LEU A 146 0.09 -22.11 5.95
C LEU A 146 0.80 -20.88 6.51
N ILE A 147 1.97 -20.56 5.95
CA ILE A 147 2.79 -19.42 6.35
C ILE A 147 3.15 -18.68 5.07
N ALA A 148 2.58 -17.48 4.91
CA ALA A 148 2.95 -16.56 3.85
C ALA A 148 4.11 -15.68 4.32
N THR A 149 5.21 -15.66 3.58
CA THR A 149 6.35 -14.77 3.84
C THR A 149 6.59 -13.90 2.61
N ARG A 150 6.48 -12.59 2.76
CA ARG A 150 6.89 -11.66 1.70
C ARG A 150 8.41 -11.66 1.60
N VAL A 151 8.95 -12.18 0.49
CA VAL A 151 10.40 -12.30 0.25
C VAL A 151 10.93 -11.23 -0.71
N LEU A 152 10.05 -10.64 -1.51
CA LEU A 152 10.27 -9.43 -2.27
C LEU A 152 9.05 -8.52 -2.06
N ASP A 153 9.31 -7.27 -1.73
CA ASP A 153 8.27 -6.25 -1.64
C ASP A 153 8.48 -5.22 -2.76
N TRP A 154 7.38 -4.60 -3.19
CA TRP A 154 7.48 -3.45 -4.06
C TRP A 154 7.58 -2.19 -3.20
N VAL A 155 8.75 -1.57 -3.26
CA VAL A 155 8.97 -0.24 -2.70
C VAL A 155 8.76 0.72 -3.87
N PRO A 156 7.75 1.60 -3.83
CA PRO A 156 7.63 2.65 -4.83
C PRO A 156 8.98 3.38 -4.91
N PRO A 157 9.45 3.74 -6.12
CA PRO A 157 10.63 4.59 -6.23
C PRO A 157 10.45 5.75 -5.25
N ALA A 158 11.45 5.98 -4.40
CA ALA A 158 11.51 7.23 -3.66
C ALA A 158 11.36 8.30 -4.74
N ILE A 159 10.32 9.11 -4.64
CA ILE A 159 10.22 10.30 -5.46
C ILE A 159 11.39 11.14 -4.98
N GLU A 160 12.55 11.02 -5.61
CA GLU A 160 13.45 12.17 -5.69
C GLU A 160 12.54 13.28 -6.20
N GLU A 161 12.37 14.32 -5.38
CA GLU A 161 11.58 15.49 -5.72
C GLU A 161 12.22 16.17 -6.95
N GLU A 162 12.04 15.59 -8.14
CA GLU A 162 12.14 16.34 -9.37
C GLU A 162 10.94 17.27 -9.37
N ASP A 163 11.25 18.56 -9.28
CA ASP A 163 10.37 19.74 -9.28
C ASP A 163 9.52 19.88 -10.58
N GLY A 164 9.30 18.78 -11.31
CA GLY A 164 8.80 18.69 -12.69
C GLY A 164 7.33 18.30 -12.87
N GLY A 165 6.53 18.18 -11.79
CA GLY A 165 5.08 18.00 -11.93
C GLY A 165 4.40 19.23 -12.55
N GLU A 166 3.37 19.04 -13.38
CA GLU A 166 2.63 20.17 -13.96
C GLU A 166 2.15 21.14 -12.87
N GLN A 167 2.56 22.40 -13.00
CA GLN A 167 2.23 23.45 -12.06
C GLN A 167 0.72 23.68 -12.05
N ALA A 168 0.18 23.84 -10.85
CA ALA A 168 -1.20 24.26 -10.63
C ALA A 168 -1.17 25.59 -9.86
N ASP A 169 -2.34 26.20 -9.71
CA ASP A 169 -2.54 27.34 -8.84
C ASP A 169 -3.72 27.10 -7.90
N GLU A 170 -3.88 28.00 -6.94
CA GLU A 170 -4.97 27.95 -5.97
C GLU A 170 -6.35 27.97 -6.65
N ASN A 171 -6.52 28.83 -7.66
CA ASN A 171 -7.76 28.95 -8.43
C ASN A 171 -8.18 27.62 -9.08
N SER A 172 -7.21 26.87 -9.63
CA SER A 172 -7.46 25.57 -10.25
C SER A 172 -7.93 24.53 -9.23
N TRP A 173 -7.41 24.58 -8.00
CA TRP A 173 -7.85 23.71 -6.91
C TRP A 173 -9.19 24.13 -6.33
N ASP A 174 -9.45 25.44 -6.19
CA ASP A 174 -10.76 25.98 -5.79
C ASP A 174 -11.86 25.59 -6.79
N ALA A 175 -11.58 25.66 -8.09
CA ALA A 175 -12.53 25.22 -9.12
C ALA A 175 -12.79 23.71 -9.07
N LYS A 176 -11.76 22.90 -8.79
CA LYS A 176 -11.84 21.43 -8.76
C LYS A 176 -12.46 20.90 -7.47
N CYS A 177 -12.18 21.53 -6.34
CA CYS A 177 -12.46 21.06 -4.98
C CYS A 177 -12.98 22.18 -4.06
N PRO A 178 -14.03 22.93 -4.44
CA PRO A 178 -14.46 24.14 -3.72
C PRO A 178 -14.92 23.87 -2.28
N GLU A 179 -15.40 22.66 -2.00
CA GLU A 179 -15.83 22.26 -0.64
C GLU A 179 -14.65 21.98 0.30
N THR A 180 -13.54 21.49 -0.25
CA THR A 180 -12.40 21.00 0.54
C THR A 180 -11.30 22.04 0.68
N MET A 181 -11.19 23.00 -0.24
CA MET A 181 -10.17 24.06 -0.15
C MET A 181 -10.24 24.90 1.14
N PRO A 182 -11.42 25.24 1.69
CA PRO A 182 -11.50 25.88 3.01
C PRO A 182 -10.88 25.06 4.16
N ILE A 183 -10.98 23.72 4.09
CA ILE A 183 -10.35 22.79 5.05
C ILE A 183 -8.82 22.89 4.90
N PHE A 184 -8.33 22.86 3.66
CA PHE A 184 -6.91 23.05 3.37
C PHE A 184 -6.39 24.40 3.90
N HIS A 185 -7.10 25.50 3.66
CA HIS A 185 -6.68 26.83 4.13
C HIS A 185 -6.57 26.89 5.65
N LYS A 186 -7.55 26.34 6.38
CA LYS A 186 -7.51 26.29 7.84
C LYS A 186 -6.35 25.44 8.35
N LEU A 187 -6.11 24.27 7.75
CA LEU A 187 -4.99 23.42 8.13
C LEU A 187 -3.63 24.07 7.80
N LEU A 188 -3.52 24.74 6.65
CA LEU A 188 -2.33 25.53 6.29
C LEU A 188 -2.07 26.66 7.29
N GLN A 189 -3.11 27.31 7.82
CA GLN A 189 -2.95 28.30 8.89
C GLN A 189 -2.40 27.68 10.18
N MET A 190 -2.82 26.47 10.54
CA MET A 190 -2.26 25.75 11.69
C MET A 190 -0.78 25.43 11.48
N VAL A 191 -0.41 24.95 10.30
CA VAL A 191 0.99 24.70 9.91
C VAL A 191 1.81 25.99 9.99
N LYS A 192 1.31 27.10 9.43
CA LYS A 192 1.95 28.42 9.52
C LYS A 192 2.05 28.96 10.95
N GLY A 193 1.19 28.51 11.86
CA GLY A 193 1.28 28.82 13.28
C GLY A 193 2.51 28.20 13.96
N VAL A 194 3.06 27.12 13.38
CA VAL A 194 4.30 26.45 13.85
C VAL A 194 5.50 26.91 13.03
N ASP A 195 5.39 26.94 11.70
CA ASP A 195 6.45 27.44 10.81
C ASP A 195 5.91 28.56 9.89
N PRO A 196 6.05 29.85 10.27
CA PRO A 196 5.49 30.97 9.51
C PRO A 196 6.07 31.17 8.10
N GLU A 197 7.23 30.59 7.81
CA GLU A 197 7.94 30.77 6.53
C GLU A 197 7.48 29.78 5.44
N VAL A 198 6.58 28.85 5.77
CA VAL A 198 6.10 27.88 4.77
C VAL A 198 5.06 28.50 3.84
N GLU A 199 5.17 28.16 2.58
CA GLU A 199 4.25 28.55 1.52
C GLU A 199 3.72 27.30 0.80
N PRO A 200 2.46 27.30 0.34
CA PRO A 200 1.94 26.19 -0.44
C PRO A 200 2.60 26.12 -1.81
N ASN A 201 2.94 24.91 -2.25
CA ASN A 201 3.48 24.61 -3.57
C ASN A 201 2.43 23.82 -4.35
N TYR A 202 1.58 24.54 -5.09
CA TYR A 202 0.47 23.96 -5.83
C TYR A 202 0.94 23.17 -7.07
N ARG A 203 0.63 21.88 -7.12
CA ARG A 203 0.81 21.01 -8.29
C ARG A 203 -0.53 20.38 -8.66
N LYS A 204 -0.70 19.90 -9.89
CA LYS A 204 -1.95 19.22 -10.29
C LYS A 204 -2.20 17.92 -9.51
N ALA A 205 -1.12 17.27 -9.08
CA ALA A 205 -1.16 16.00 -8.37
C ALA A 205 -1.40 16.15 -6.87
N HIS A 206 -0.89 17.20 -6.22
CA HIS A 206 -1.04 17.45 -4.78
C HIS A 206 -0.57 18.88 -4.44
N ILE A 207 -0.72 19.29 -3.20
CA ILE A 207 -0.17 20.54 -2.66
C ILE A 207 0.88 20.18 -1.62
N SER A 208 2.15 20.45 -1.89
CA SER A 208 3.23 20.32 -0.91
C SER A 208 3.52 21.66 -0.25
N LEU A 209 4.47 21.69 0.68
CA LEU A 209 4.95 22.93 1.29
C LEU A 209 6.30 23.31 0.67
N ARG A 210 6.63 24.60 0.70
CA ARG A 210 7.93 25.15 0.31
C ARG A 210 8.39 26.12 1.39
N LYS A 211 9.67 26.08 1.73
CA LYS A 211 10.31 27.03 2.65
C LYS A 211 11.58 27.57 2.01
N GLN A 212 11.71 28.89 1.95
CA GLN A 212 12.88 29.57 1.38
C GLN A 212 13.29 29.00 0.00
N GLY A 213 12.30 28.76 -0.87
CA GLY A 213 12.52 28.21 -2.21
C GLY A 213 12.63 26.69 -2.30
N LYS A 214 12.85 25.97 -1.19
CA LYS A 214 12.98 24.50 -1.15
C LYS A 214 11.65 23.84 -0.85
N VAL A 215 11.24 22.88 -1.69
CA VAL A 215 10.06 22.06 -1.45
C VAL A 215 10.32 21.13 -0.26
N SER A 216 9.27 20.85 0.51
CA SER A 216 9.26 19.94 1.64
C SER A 216 8.14 18.92 1.44
N THR A 217 8.49 17.65 1.60
CA THR A 217 7.57 16.50 1.60
C THR A 217 7.08 16.11 2.99
N ALA A 218 7.49 16.82 4.04
CA ALA A 218 7.15 16.49 5.42
C ALA A 218 5.64 16.51 5.69
N ILE A 219 4.94 17.49 5.10
CA ILE A 219 3.48 17.59 5.12
C ILE A 219 3.02 17.87 3.69
N GLY A 220 1.95 17.21 3.28
CA GLY A 220 1.26 17.63 2.07
C GLY A 220 -0.19 17.20 2.02
N PHE A 221 -0.86 17.71 1.00
CA PHE A 221 -2.31 17.73 0.93
C PHE A 221 -2.79 17.28 -0.44
N TYR A 222 -3.89 16.54 -0.43
CA TYR A 222 -4.62 16.14 -1.61
C TYR A 222 -6.10 16.47 -1.41
N PRO A 223 -6.52 17.70 -1.80
CA PRO A 223 -7.93 18.06 -1.79
C PRO A 223 -8.74 17.11 -2.69
N GLN A 224 -9.80 16.52 -2.17
CA GLN A 224 -10.77 15.74 -2.94
C GLN A 224 -12.11 16.50 -2.99
N LYS A 225 -13.15 15.90 -3.58
CA LYS A 225 -14.46 16.57 -3.66
C LYS A 225 -15.07 16.86 -2.28
N HIS A 226 -14.99 15.91 -1.35
CA HIS A 226 -15.69 15.96 -0.05
C HIS A 226 -14.78 15.76 1.18
N SER A 227 -13.47 15.66 0.98
CA SER A 227 -12.51 15.44 2.05
C SER A 227 -11.12 15.88 1.64
N LEU A 228 -10.33 16.36 2.60
CA LEU A 228 -8.91 16.60 2.45
C LEU A 228 -8.16 15.34 2.88
N LYS A 229 -7.42 14.73 1.96
CA LYS A 229 -6.38 13.79 2.37
C LYS A 229 -5.12 14.58 2.70
N ALA A 230 -4.44 14.21 3.77
CA ALA A 230 -3.18 14.84 4.16
C ALA A 230 -2.22 13.78 4.69
N TRP A 231 -0.94 13.93 4.40
CA TRP A 231 0.10 13.07 4.96
C TRP A 231 1.04 13.87 5.85
N PHE A 232 1.53 13.21 6.90
CA PHE A 232 2.40 13.77 7.93
C PHE A 232 3.56 12.80 8.14
N LYS A 233 4.75 13.15 7.66
CA LYS A 233 5.93 12.28 7.69
C LYS A 233 6.56 12.27 9.09
N THR A 234 6.21 11.28 9.88
CA THR A 234 6.75 11.00 11.20
C THR A 234 6.51 9.53 11.55
N SER A 235 7.37 8.95 12.39
CA SER A 235 7.21 7.56 12.83
C SER A 235 5.90 7.39 13.58
N GLN A 236 5.14 6.35 13.23
CA GLN A 236 3.90 6.03 13.91
C GLN A 236 4.19 5.51 15.33
N ASP A 237 3.44 6.05 16.29
CA ASP A 237 3.36 5.58 17.67
C ASP A 237 1.94 5.07 17.95
N GLN A 238 1.83 3.95 18.67
CA GLN A 238 0.53 3.30 18.89
C GLN A 238 -0.47 4.22 19.59
N ALA A 239 -0.04 4.99 20.60
CA ALA A 239 -0.94 5.84 21.36
C ALA A 239 -1.47 7.01 20.51
N LEU A 240 -0.64 7.58 19.64
CA LEU A 240 -1.10 8.61 18.69
C LEU A 240 -1.99 8.01 17.60
N THR A 241 -1.66 6.82 17.10
CA THR A 241 -2.48 6.09 16.11
C THR A 241 -3.88 5.82 16.65
N ASP A 242 -4.00 5.29 17.86
CA ASP A 242 -5.30 4.99 18.49
C ASP A 242 -6.16 6.25 18.61
N ARG A 243 -5.57 7.38 19.02
CA ARG A 243 -6.27 8.67 19.13
C ARG A 243 -6.75 9.21 17.78
N LEU A 244 -5.94 9.05 16.73
CA LEU A 244 -6.31 9.47 15.37
C LEU A 244 -7.40 8.57 14.77
N ASP A 245 -7.39 7.28 15.11
CA ASP A 245 -8.42 6.31 14.69
C ASP A 245 -9.74 6.52 15.44
N GLU A 246 -9.71 6.72 16.75
CA GLU A 246 -10.88 7.10 17.56
C GLU A 246 -11.54 8.41 17.09
N ALA A 247 -10.74 9.35 16.59
CA ALA A 247 -11.20 10.58 15.97
C ALA A 247 -11.76 10.40 14.55
N GLY A 248 -11.66 9.20 13.96
CA GLY A 248 -12.11 8.90 12.60
C GLY A 248 -11.29 9.57 11.49
N LEU A 249 -10.07 10.04 11.83
CA LEU A 249 -9.17 10.76 10.93
C LEU A 249 -8.18 9.83 10.25
N TYR A 250 -7.75 8.76 10.93
CA TYR A 250 -6.67 7.90 10.48
C TYR A 250 -7.05 7.07 9.24
N ILE A 251 -6.11 6.97 8.31
CA ILE A 251 -6.15 6.01 7.21
C ILE A 251 -5.04 4.99 7.48
N PRO A 252 -5.39 3.72 7.76
CA PRO A 252 -4.40 2.67 7.96
C PRO A 252 -3.42 2.57 6.79
N SER A 253 -2.13 2.55 7.11
CA SER A 253 -1.04 2.53 6.13
C SER A 253 0.03 1.52 6.55
N SER A 254 0.56 0.77 5.58
CA SER A 254 1.71 -0.13 5.83
C SER A 254 3.03 0.63 5.99
N ASN A 255 3.05 1.94 5.68
CA ASN A 255 4.21 2.79 5.86
C ASN A 255 4.23 3.35 7.29
N GLN A 256 5.12 2.81 8.13
CA GLN A 256 5.25 3.24 9.53
C GLN A 256 5.93 4.61 9.71
N GLU A 257 6.37 5.27 8.64
CA GLU A 257 7.02 6.59 8.68
C GLU A 257 6.08 7.75 8.29
N VAL A 258 4.79 7.48 8.07
CA VAL A 258 3.81 8.48 7.65
C VAL A 258 2.47 8.23 8.32
N TYR A 259 1.84 9.30 8.81
CA TYR A 259 0.40 9.31 9.12
C TYR A 259 -0.37 9.83 7.91
N ASP A 260 -1.23 8.99 7.35
CA ASP A 260 -2.20 9.37 6.33
C ASP A 260 -3.55 9.68 7.01
N LEU A 261 -4.09 10.88 6.78
CA LEU A 261 -5.34 11.33 7.36
C LEU A 261 -6.39 11.64 6.29
N ARG A 262 -7.66 11.41 6.63
CA ARG A 262 -8.84 11.89 5.90
C ARG A 262 -9.60 12.87 6.78
N ILE A 263 -9.62 14.14 6.38
CA ILE A 263 -10.26 15.24 7.11
C ILE A 263 -11.49 15.69 6.32
N ARG A 264 -12.67 15.60 6.94
CA ARG A 264 -13.97 16.03 6.40
C ARG A 264 -14.39 17.36 7.03
N LYS A 265 -15.52 17.88 6.56
CA LYS A 265 -16.10 19.11 7.09
C LYS A 265 -16.45 18.94 8.57
N GLY A 266 -15.94 19.84 9.41
CA GLY A 266 -16.14 19.84 10.87
C GLY A 266 -15.04 19.12 11.66
N ASP A 267 -14.30 18.20 11.03
CA ASP A 267 -13.23 17.43 11.68
C ASP A 267 -12.12 18.33 12.23
N LEU A 268 -11.74 19.38 11.48
CA LEU A 268 -10.74 20.35 11.92
C LEU A 268 -11.15 21.11 13.18
N ASP A 269 -12.44 21.43 13.33
CA ASP A 269 -12.94 22.14 14.51
C ASP A 269 -13.05 21.18 15.70
N ALA A 270 -13.46 19.94 15.46
CA ALA A 270 -13.61 18.92 16.49
C ALA A 270 -12.26 18.42 17.04
N HIS A 271 -11.22 18.36 16.21
CA HIS A 271 -9.94 17.71 16.54
C HIS A 271 -8.73 18.64 16.37
N GLU A 272 -8.93 19.95 16.50
CA GLU A 272 -7.89 20.98 16.31
C GLU A 272 -6.63 20.72 17.14
N ALA A 273 -6.79 20.37 18.42
CA ALA A 273 -5.66 20.12 19.32
C ALA A 273 -4.81 18.90 18.89
N LEU A 274 -5.46 17.82 18.45
CA LEU A 274 -4.80 16.60 17.98
C LEU A 274 -4.03 16.85 16.68
N LEU A 275 -4.63 17.59 15.75
CA LEU A 275 -3.97 17.96 14.50
C LEU A 275 -2.79 18.92 14.75
N ALA A 276 -2.92 19.87 15.69
CA ALA A 276 -1.83 20.75 16.07
C ALA A 276 -0.65 20.00 16.72
N GLU A 277 -0.92 18.98 17.54
CA GLU A 277 0.11 18.09 18.09
C GLU A 277 0.86 17.34 16.98
N LEU A 278 0.13 16.73 16.03
CA LEU A 278 0.73 16.02 14.90
C LEU A 278 1.58 16.96 14.02
N ILE A 279 1.11 18.18 13.76
CA ILE A 279 1.88 19.19 12.99
C ILE A 279 3.20 19.51 13.69
N ARG A 280 3.19 19.75 15.02
CA ARG A 280 4.42 20.03 15.77
C ARG A 280 5.37 18.85 15.74
N LEU A 281 4.87 17.62 15.90
CA LEU A 281 5.69 16.42 15.84
C LEU A 281 6.48 16.30 14.53
N VAL A 282 5.88 16.72 13.40
CA VAL A 282 6.52 16.69 12.09
C VAL A 282 7.50 17.85 11.87
N LEU A 283 7.14 19.07 12.30
CA LEU A 283 7.91 20.29 11.99
C LEU A 283 8.99 20.62 13.04
N GLU A 284 8.84 20.13 14.27
CA GLU A 284 9.77 20.31 15.39
C GLU A 284 10.21 18.92 15.91
N PRO A 285 10.88 18.09 15.09
CA PRO A 285 11.32 16.77 15.53
C PRO A 285 12.33 16.93 16.69
N SER A 286 12.11 16.15 17.76
CA SER A 286 12.92 16.14 18.98
C SER A 286 14.36 15.67 18.75
#